data_AF-A0A2H9RTB9-F1
#
_entry.id   AF-A0A2H9RTB9-F1
#
_cell.length_a   1.000
_cell.length_b   1.000
_cell.length_c   1.000
_cell.angle_alpha   90.00
_cell.angle_beta   90.00
_cell.angle_gamma   90.00
#
_symmetry.space_group_name_H-M   'P 1'
#
loop_
_entity.id
_entity.type
_entity.pdbx_description
1 polymer ?
#
loop_
_entity_poly.entity_id
_entity_poly.type
_entity_poly.pdbx_seq_one_letter_code
_entity_poly.pdbx_strand_id
1 'polypeptide(L)'
;MPKNRRGLSSVVGALFFTVLMIAGFSVLSLALDAQTDIVTTQRMVSDVEIKKQQEQFGVLVSADGNDILNVSIDNQGQNPVEISSIWITNKTLSDQPATRYDIDYDAAFVPSGFTSNVLSTQTLQMVPDVYDIKVVSSYGVIKTTEFALGVVGSSGLRAELITDPPDVVIGKNVTVAMLVTNTGDELIQNVEPEMQSPGGSAYVIASSSHTPNSVNLNPGESVMFSWDYQVNGVSGNDISFSAMARGDLVGIDDVSSNVASDTSVLRKAGEGGGVDPDIINDDLLARPQLFFVIPSSQGESGNAEALWGINIINPINAPMEVSKLIITAFAPGANSNNVIFDRGGNSCTFNPVSPVIGPDPDWSCPSENALMWQDNQNPVIIPANSTRAFLTKVEPGKPSGNIGLESILVQGSVFTTLGSFGKSGYQSTMSSDPTSIVNVYLSDMIDSRSSTQIQSVRTGIIPNSVQTFNIVLSDMDLSGTTTINSGAKLIINVPKGWTEVSVISDTGFVGTPSVTQFGDNSNQIVGITSGMLGDGTTDSNTITFSARAPNIVSDRLYVMYVLAQGITSNGFSIGPLAEIVLEVDA
;
A
#
# COMPACT_ATOMS: atom_id res chain seq x y z
N MET A 1 31.61 -80.41 -23.73
CA MET A 1 31.88 -79.05 -23.20
C MET A 1 30.64 -78.19 -23.43
N PRO A 2 30.00 -77.64 -22.40
CA PRO A 2 28.60 -77.22 -22.49
C PRO A 2 28.46 -75.81 -23.09
N LYS A 3 27.80 -75.71 -24.25
CA LYS A 3 27.52 -74.45 -24.98
C LYS A 3 26.23 -73.74 -24.51
N ASN A 4 25.60 -74.19 -23.42
CA ASN A 4 24.30 -73.70 -22.94
C ASN A 4 24.32 -72.80 -21.67
N ARG A 5 25.50 -72.43 -21.14
CA ARG A 5 25.59 -71.59 -19.92
C ARG A 5 25.55 -70.07 -20.15
N ARG A 6 25.74 -69.61 -21.39
CA ARG A 6 25.78 -68.16 -21.72
C ARG A 6 24.40 -67.49 -21.73
N GLY A 7 23.35 -68.20 -22.17
CA GLY A 7 21.98 -67.67 -22.12
C GLY A 7 21.44 -67.55 -20.69
N LEU A 8 21.77 -68.50 -19.82
CA LEU A 8 21.36 -68.47 -18.41
C LEU A 8 21.99 -67.29 -17.65
N SER A 9 23.26 -66.97 -17.93
CA SER A 9 23.95 -65.83 -17.31
C SER A 9 23.41 -64.47 -17.76
N SER A 10 22.95 -64.32 -19.02
CA SER A 10 22.39 -63.05 -19.49
C SER A 10 20.97 -62.84 -18.96
N VAL A 11 20.17 -63.91 -18.82
CA VAL A 11 18.84 -63.85 -18.22
C VAL A 11 18.93 -63.51 -16.73
N VAL A 12 19.87 -64.14 -16.01
CA VAL A 12 20.12 -63.82 -14.59
C VAL A 12 20.64 -62.39 -14.42
N GLY A 13 21.56 -61.93 -15.28
CA GLY A 13 22.04 -60.54 -15.25
C GLY A 13 20.94 -59.51 -15.55
N ALA A 14 20.04 -59.79 -16.50
CA ALA A 14 18.90 -58.94 -16.80
C ALA A 14 17.92 -58.87 -15.61
N LEU A 15 17.67 -59.99 -14.91
CA LEU A 15 16.84 -60.03 -13.71
C LEU A 15 17.42 -59.23 -12.54
N PHE A 16 18.74 -59.30 -12.31
CA PHE A 16 19.37 -58.46 -11.29
C PHE A 16 19.32 -56.98 -11.65
N PHE A 17 19.50 -56.65 -12.93
CA PHE A 17 19.41 -55.27 -13.40
C PHE A 17 18.00 -54.69 -13.25
N THR A 18 16.95 -55.45 -13.57
CA THR A 18 15.56 -54.97 -13.40
C THR A 18 15.22 -54.76 -11.93
N VAL A 19 15.67 -55.63 -11.02
CA VAL A 19 15.47 -55.46 -9.58
C VAL A 19 16.19 -54.21 -9.06
N LEU A 20 17.44 -53.98 -9.47
CA LEU A 20 18.19 -52.77 -9.10
C LEU A 20 17.55 -51.50 -9.67
N MET A 21 17.05 -51.55 -10.90
CA MET A 21 16.36 -50.45 -11.54
C MET A 21 15.05 -50.12 -10.80
N ILE A 22 14.25 -51.12 -10.43
CA ILE A 22 13.04 -50.95 -9.61
C ILE A 22 13.41 -50.32 -8.26
N ALA A 23 14.45 -50.80 -7.58
CA ALA A 23 14.90 -50.21 -6.32
C ALA A 23 15.35 -48.74 -6.48
N GLY A 24 16.07 -48.43 -7.57
CA GLY A 24 16.48 -47.06 -7.89
C GLY A 24 15.30 -46.12 -8.17
N PHE A 25 14.30 -46.58 -8.93
CA PHE A 25 13.07 -45.83 -9.17
C PHE A 25 12.24 -45.64 -7.90
N SER A 26 12.19 -46.63 -7.01
CA SER A 26 11.50 -46.49 -5.72
C SER A 26 12.14 -45.43 -4.83
N VAL A 27 13.48 -45.39 -4.75
CA VAL A 27 14.21 -44.37 -3.98
C VAL A 27 14.02 -42.99 -4.60
N LEU A 28 14.03 -42.88 -5.93
CA LEU A 28 13.77 -41.62 -6.63
C LEU A 28 12.34 -41.13 -6.40
N SER A 29 11.34 -42.03 -6.41
CA SER A 29 9.94 -41.69 -6.10
C SER A 29 9.82 -41.14 -4.68
N LEU A 30 10.42 -41.81 -3.69
CA LEU A 30 10.41 -41.35 -2.31
C LEU A 30 11.08 -39.97 -2.15
N ALA A 31 12.17 -39.72 -2.90
CA ALA A 31 12.84 -38.43 -2.90
C ALA A 31 11.98 -37.31 -3.52
N LEU A 32 11.22 -37.61 -4.58
CA LEU A 32 10.28 -36.66 -5.19
C LEU A 32 9.09 -36.36 -4.28
N ASP A 33 8.57 -37.37 -3.58
CA ASP A 33 7.51 -37.19 -2.58
C ASP A 33 8.01 -36.30 -1.43
N ALA A 34 9.20 -36.58 -0.88
CA ALA A 34 9.81 -35.75 0.16
C ALA A 34 10.07 -34.30 -0.30
N GLN A 35 10.48 -34.09 -1.56
CA GLN A 35 10.61 -32.73 -2.11
C GLN A 35 9.27 -32.01 -2.22
N THR A 36 8.21 -32.72 -2.63
CA THR A 36 6.85 -32.16 -2.72
C THR A 36 6.34 -31.77 -1.33
N ASP A 37 6.58 -32.60 -0.32
CA ASP A 37 6.22 -32.29 1.08
C ASP A 37 6.98 -31.08 1.62
N ILE A 38 8.26 -30.93 1.28
CA ILE A 38 9.04 -29.75 1.68
C ILE A 38 8.51 -28.48 1.01
N VAL A 39 8.24 -28.51 -0.29
CA VAL A 39 7.73 -27.34 -1.04
C VAL A 39 6.34 -26.95 -0.53
N THR A 40 5.46 -27.92 -0.27
CA THR A 40 4.13 -27.66 0.28
C THR A 40 4.21 -27.11 1.69
N THR A 41 5.10 -27.65 2.54
CA THR A 41 5.33 -27.12 3.89
C THR A 41 5.88 -25.69 3.84
N GLN A 42 6.85 -25.40 2.97
CA GLN A 42 7.38 -24.04 2.78
C GLN A 42 6.29 -23.06 2.34
N ARG A 43 5.41 -23.49 1.42
CA ARG A 43 4.26 -22.69 1.01
C ARG A 43 3.30 -22.44 2.17
N MET A 44 2.96 -23.47 2.94
CA MET A 44 2.08 -23.32 4.10
C MET A 44 2.68 -22.40 5.18
N VAL A 45 3.98 -22.54 5.47
CA VAL A 45 4.67 -21.66 6.43
C VAL A 45 4.68 -20.21 5.94
N SER A 46 5.01 -19.98 4.67
CA SER A 46 4.98 -18.64 4.06
C SER A 46 3.57 -18.03 4.10
N ASP A 47 2.55 -18.80 3.74
CA ASP A 47 1.15 -18.36 3.79
C ASP A 47 0.71 -18.02 5.22
N VAL A 48 1.16 -18.78 6.24
CA VAL A 48 0.89 -18.49 7.65
C VAL A 48 1.63 -17.25 8.13
N GLU A 49 2.89 -17.03 7.72
CA GLU A 49 3.65 -15.83 8.07
C GLU A 49 3.02 -14.56 7.49
N ILE A 50 2.58 -14.60 6.24
CA ILE A 50 1.83 -13.49 5.61
C ILE A 50 0.54 -13.22 6.38
N LYS A 51 -0.22 -14.25 6.76
CA LYS A 51 -1.44 -14.09 7.55
C LYS A 51 -1.18 -13.52 8.95
N LYS A 52 -0.13 -13.97 9.63
CA LYS A 52 0.31 -13.39 10.92
C LYS A 52 0.66 -11.91 10.80
N GLN A 53 1.30 -11.50 9.71
CA GLN A 53 1.61 -10.09 9.47
C GLN A 53 0.36 -9.24 9.20
N GLN A 54 -0.69 -9.85 8.65
CA GLN A 54 -1.97 -9.19 8.37
C GLN A 54 -2.91 -9.16 9.60
N GLU A 55 -2.71 -10.03 10.60
CA GLU A 55 -3.43 -10.00 11.87
C GLU A 55 -2.92 -8.87 12.78
N GLN A 56 -3.62 -7.75 12.77
CA GLN A 56 -3.38 -6.64 13.68
C GLN A 56 -4.56 -6.54 14.65
N PHE A 57 -4.35 -6.85 15.92
CA PHE A 57 -5.39 -6.69 16.94
C PHE A 57 -4.80 -6.18 18.27
N GLY A 58 -5.60 -5.37 18.95
CA GLY A 58 -5.39 -4.92 20.32
C GLY A 58 -6.15 -5.80 21.31
N VAL A 59 -5.68 -5.81 22.56
CA VAL A 59 -6.33 -6.50 23.68
C VAL A 59 -6.66 -5.46 24.73
N LEU A 60 -7.90 -5.47 25.19
CA LEU A 60 -8.41 -4.62 26.25
C LEU A 60 -8.92 -5.51 27.37
N VAL A 61 -8.44 -5.27 28.58
CA VAL A 61 -8.83 -6.04 29.76
C VAL A 61 -9.49 -5.12 30.77
N SER A 62 -10.61 -5.55 31.32
CA SER A 62 -11.29 -4.90 32.44
C SER A 62 -11.86 -5.95 33.39
N ALA A 63 -12.18 -5.56 34.61
CA ALA A 63 -13.04 -6.36 35.47
C ALA A 63 -14.26 -5.54 35.89
N ASP A 64 -15.39 -6.22 36.11
CA ASP A 64 -16.58 -5.58 36.64
C ASP A 64 -16.50 -5.39 38.17
N GLY A 65 -17.52 -4.75 38.76
CA GLY A 65 -17.59 -4.53 40.21
C GLY A 65 -17.70 -5.80 41.07
N ASN A 66 -17.74 -7.00 40.46
CA ASN A 66 -17.73 -8.29 41.12
C ASN A 66 -16.44 -9.09 40.82
N ASP A 67 -15.38 -8.40 40.37
CA ASP A 67 -14.08 -8.95 39.98
C ASP A 67 -14.14 -9.99 38.84
N ILE A 68 -15.15 -9.90 37.97
CA ILE A 68 -15.28 -10.76 36.78
C ILE A 68 -14.48 -10.16 35.64
N LEU A 69 -13.53 -10.93 35.11
CA LEU A 69 -12.66 -10.55 34.01
C LEU A 69 -13.41 -10.48 32.68
N ASN A 70 -13.30 -9.33 32.02
CA ASN A 70 -13.71 -9.11 30.64
C ASN A 70 -12.47 -8.87 29.78
N VAL A 71 -12.29 -9.70 28.75
CA VAL A 71 -11.23 -9.54 27.75
C VAL A 71 -11.88 -9.22 26.42
N SER A 72 -11.71 -7.98 25.97
CA SER A 72 -12.18 -7.50 24.68
C SER A 72 -11.02 -7.42 23.69
N ILE A 73 -11.27 -7.86 22.47
CA ILE A 73 -10.31 -7.89 21.38
C ILE A 73 -10.75 -6.87 20.35
N ASP A 74 -9.85 -6.00 19.97
CA ASP A 74 -10.08 -4.94 19.01
C ASP A 74 -9.33 -5.24 17.72
N ASN A 75 -10.04 -5.65 16.67
CA ASN A 75 -9.42 -6.06 15.42
C ASN A 75 -9.18 -4.85 14.49
N GLN A 76 -7.92 -4.45 14.38
CA GLN A 76 -7.43 -3.34 13.56
C GLN A 76 -6.89 -3.81 12.19
N GLY A 77 -6.87 -5.12 11.95
CA GLY A 77 -6.43 -5.73 10.70
C GLY A 77 -7.54 -5.75 9.66
N GLN A 78 -7.16 -5.95 8.39
CA GLN A 78 -8.11 -6.03 7.26
C GLN A 78 -8.88 -7.36 7.19
N ASN A 79 -8.44 -8.37 7.96
CA ASN A 79 -9.03 -9.69 8.01
C ASN A 79 -9.63 -9.98 9.39
N PRO A 80 -10.67 -10.81 9.48
CA PRO A 80 -11.16 -11.31 10.77
C PRO A 80 -10.08 -12.08 11.53
N VAL A 81 -10.06 -11.93 12.85
CA VAL A 81 -9.15 -12.64 13.75
C VAL A 81 -9.95 -13.67 14.54
N GLU A 82 -9.39 -14.86 14.67
CA GLU A 82 -9.93 -15.92 15.53
C GLU A 82 -8.97 -16.16 16.69
N ILE A 83 -9.48 -16.09 17.91
CA ILE A 83 -8.68 -16.29 19.13
C ILE A 83 -8.74 -17.74 19.57
N SER A 84 -7.57 -18.35 19.74
CA SER A 84 -7.45 -19.75 20.13
C SER A 84 -7.45 -19.95 21.64
N SER A 85 -6.73 -19.12 22.40
CA SER A 85 -6.69 -19.24 23.86
C SER A 85 -6.20 -17.98 24.56
N ILE A 86 -6.53 -17.88 25.85
CA ILE A 86 -6.07 -16.83 26.76
C ILE A 86 -5.25 -17.48 27.88
N TRP A 87 -4.15 -16.86 28.26
CA TRP A 87 -3.33 -17.27 29.38
C TRP A 87 -3.30 -16.17 30.43
N ILE A 88 -3.51 -16.53 31.69
CA ILE A 88 -3.49 -15.60 32.82
C ILE A 88 -2.36 -16.01 33.74
N THR A 89 -1.48 -15.07 34.04
CA THR A 89 -0.34 -15.26 34.94
C THR A 89 -0.36 -14.18 36.00
N ASN A 90 -0.31 -14.54 37.28
CA ASN A 90 -0.13 -13.56 38.35
C ASN A 90 1.33 -13.08 38.34
N LYS A 91 1.55 -11.78 38.29
CA LYS A 91 2.87 -11.17 38.12
C LYS A 91 3.61 -10.97 39.45
N THR A 92 2.88 -10.78 40.55
CA THR A 92 3.47 -10.50 41.87
C THR A 92 3.91 -11.77 42.60
N LEU A 93 3.26 -12.90 42.30
CA LEU A 93 3.59 -14.19 42.87
C LEU A 93 4.45 -15.00 41.88
N SER A 94 5.77 -15.01 42.11
CA SER A 94 6.76 -15.72 41.27
C SER A 94 6.55 -17.23 41.14
N ASP A 95 5.71 -17.83 42.00
CA ASP A 95 5.53 -19.27 42.14
C ASP A 95 4.19 -19.79 41.56
N GLN A 96 3.37 -18.91 40.96
CA GLN A 96 2.09 -19.29 40.34
C GLN A 96 2.29 -19.69 38.87
N PRO A 97 1.87 -20.90 38.45
CA PRO A 97 1.97 -21.32 37.06
C PRO A 97 0.98 -20.55 36.17
N ALA A 98 1.39 -20.24 34.94
CA ALA A 98 0.49 -19.65 33.94
C ALA A 98 -0.70 -20.60 33.67
N THR A 99 -1.91 -20.06 33.76
CA THR A 99 -3.16 -20.81 33.56
C THR A 99 -3.72 -20.55 32.18
N ARG A 100 -4.05 -21.61 31.42
CA ARG A 100 -4.62 -21.54 30.06
C ARG A 100 -6.14 -21.68 30.11
N TYR A 101 -6.82 -20.80 29.39
CA TYR A 101 -8.26 -20.81 29.17
C TYR A 101 -8.55 -20.94 27.68
N ASP A 102 -9.38 -21.93 27.33
CA ASP A 102 -9.93 -22.09 25.98
C ASP A 102 -11.15 -21.16 25.82
N ILE A 103 -11.32 -20.62 24.61
CA ILE A 103 -12.41 -19.71 24.28
C ILE A 103 -13.52 -20.46 23.56
N ASP A 104 -14.77 -20.09 23.84
CA ASP A 104 -15.93 -20.62 23.13
C ASP A 104 -15.92 -20.18 21.65
N TYR A 105 -16.26 -21.10 20.76
CA TYR A 105 -16.19 -20.90 19.31
C TYR A 105 -17.02 -19.69 18.83
N ASP A 106 -18.20 -19.50 19.42
CA ASP A 106 -19.11 -18.42 19.05
C ASP A 106 -18.59 -17.02 19.46
N ALA A 107 -17.68 -16.96 20.44
CA ALA A 107 -17.08 -15.72 20.96
C ALA A 107 -15.64 -15.50 20.47
N ALA A 108 -15.01 -16.52 19.87
CA ALA A 108 -13.61 -16.48 19.43
C ALA A 108 -13.37 -15.65 18.17
N PHE A 109 -14.41 -15.40 17.36
CA PHE A 109 -14.31 -14.73 16.07
C PHE A 109 -14.57 -13.21 16.18
N VAL A 110 -13.60 -12.41 15.74
CA VAL A 110 -13.66 -10.95 15.76
C VAL A 110 -13.54 -10.41 14.33
N PRO A 111 -14.63 -9.88 13.74
CA PRO A 111 -14.59 -9.28 12.41
C PRO A 111 -13.64 -8.08 12.35
N SER A 112 -13.12 -7.78 11.15
CA SER A 112 -12.27 -6.60 10.91
C SER A 112 -12.98 -5.29 11.27
N GLY A 113 -12.32 -4.43 12.05
CA GLY A 113 -12.82 -3.12 12.46
C GLY A 113 -13.82 -3.14 13.62
N PHE A 114 -14.01 -4.30 14.28
CA PHE A 114 -14.90 -4.44 15.42
C PHE A 114 -14.14 -4.84 16.69
N THR A 115 -14.68 -4.41 17.83
CA THR A 115 -14.26 -4.86 19.16
C THR A 115 -15.28 -5.88 19.70
N SER A 116 -14.82 -7.04 20.17
CA SER A 116 -15.69 -8.08 20.75
C SER A 116 -15.13 -8.63 22.06
N ASN A 117 -16.00 -8.90 23.04
CA ASN A 117 -15.62 -9.55 24.29
C ASN A 117 -15.59 -11.08 24.11
N VAL A 118 -14.38 -11.64 24.15
CA VAL A 118 -14.12 -13.06 23.91
C VAL A 118 -14.35 -13.93 25.15
N LEU A 119 -14.61 -13.32 26.32
CA LEU A 119 -14.98 -14.03 27.55
C LEU A 119 -16.45 -13.80 27.95
N SER A 120 -17.27 -13.27 27.05
CA SER A 120 -18.68 -12.96 27.35
C SER A 120 -19.52 -14.18 27.79
N THR A 121 -19.15 -15.39 27.35
CA THR A 121 -19.83 -16.64 27.72
C THR A 121 -19.17 -17.38 28.89
N GLN A 122 -17.94 -17.00 29.28
CA GLN A 122 -17.17 -17.64 30.35
C GLN A 122 -16.76 -16.61 31.40
N THR A 123 -17.37 -16.68 32.57
CA THR A 123 -17.04 -15.79 33.70
C THR A 123 -15.80 -16.31 34.44
N LEU A 124 -14.77 -15.46 34.52
CA LEU A 124 -13.55 -15.73 35.29
C LEU A 124 -13.47 -14.71 36.43
N GLN A 125 -13.65 -15.18 37.67
CA GLN A 125 -13.43 -14.34 38.85
C GLN A 125 -11.95 -14.31 39.18
N MET A 126 -11.42 -13.11 39.37
CA MET A 126 -10.01 -12.90 39.72
C MET A 126 -9.87 -12.44 41.17
N VAL A 127 -8.72 -12.72 41.76
CA VAL A 127 -8.37 -12.18 43.08
C VAL A 127 -7.71 -10.81 42.86
N PRO A 128 -7.90 -9.82 43.73
CA PRO A 128 -7.17 -8.56 43.65
C PRO A 128 -5.64 -8.74 43.63
N ASP A 129 -5.01 -8.53 42.47
CA ASP A 129 -3.57 -8.56 42.25
C ASP A 129 -3.21 -8.01 40.84
N VAL A 130 -1.92 -7.99 40.50
CA VAL A 130 -1.43 -7.66 39.14
C VAL A 130 -1.23 -8.92 38.30
N TYR A 131 -1.80 -8.92 37.10
CA TYR A 131 -1.80 -10.06 36.18
C TYR A 131 -1.27 -9.69 34.79
N ASP A 132 -0.55 -10.62 34.17
CA ASP A 132 -0.26 -10.59 32.73
C ASP A 132 -1.26 -11.50 32.02
N ILE A 133 -1.99 -10.93 31.07
CA ILE A 133 -2.97 -11.64 30.25
C ILE A 133 -2.41 -11.73 28.83
N LYS A 134 -2.17 -12.97 28.38
CA LYS A 134 -1.69 -13.26 27.04
C LYS A 134 -2.81 -13.84 26.20
N VAL A 135 -3.07 -13.23 25.05
CA VAL A 135 -4.06 -13.69 24.09
C VAL A 135 -3.33 -14.27 22.88
N VAL A 136 -3.76 -15.45 22.43
CA VAL A 136 -3.14 -16.20 21.33
C VAL A 136 -4.16 -16.41 20.21
N SER A 137 -3.86 -15.95 18.99
CA SER A 137 -4.70 -16.19 17.80
C SER A 137 -4.55 -17.60 17.24
N SER A 138 -5.47 -18.02 16.37
CA SER A 138 -5.41 -19.32 15.67
C SER A 138 -4.22 -19.42 14.71
N TYR A 139 -3.74 -18.29 14.16
CA TYR A 139 -2.50 -18.25 13.40
C TYR A 139 -1.26 -18.13 14.28
N GLY A 140 -1.38 -17.88 15.58
CA GLY A 140 -0.26 -17.89 16.54
C GLY A 140 0.40 -16.53 16.77
N VAL A 141 -0.35 -15.44 16.60
CA VAL A 141 0.02 -14.10 17.07
C VAL A 141 -0.29 -14.00 18.56
N ILE A 142 0.63 -13.44 19.33
CA ILE A 142 0.52 -13.32 20.79
C ILE A 142 0.53 -11.84 21.18
N LYS A 143 -0.45 -11.42 21.99
CA LYS A 143 -0.50 -10.09 22.61
C LYS A 143 -0.57 -10.24 24.12
N THR A 144 0.24 -9.48 24.84
CA THR A 144 0.27 -9.49 26.31
C THR A 144 -0.15 -8.14 26.82
N THR A 145 -1.06 -8.10 27.79
CA THR A 145 -1.50 -6.88 28.46
C THR A 145 -1.46 -7.09 29.97
N GLU A 146 -0.92 -6.11 30.69
CA GLU A 146 -0.95 -6.08 32.14
C GLU A 146 -2.32 -5.59 32.62
N PHE A 147 -2.86 -6.24 33.64
CA PHE A 147 -4.12 -5.90 34.28
C PHE A 147 -3.97 -5.94 35.80
N ALA A 148 -4.19 -4.81 36.46
CA ALA A 148 -4.18 -4.70 37.92
C ALA A 148 -5.62 -4.69 38.45
N LEU A 149 -5.96 -5.70 39.25
CA LEU A 149 -7.25 -5.83 39.92
C LEU A 149 -7.11 -5.48 41.40
N GLY A 150 -7.92 -4.55 41.92
CA GLY A 150 -8.00 -4.23 43.36
C GLY A 150 -6.71 -3.77 44.07
N VAL A 151 -5.61 -3.55 43.33
CA VAL A 151 -4.60 -2.57 43.72
C VAL A 151 -5.28 -1.21 43.69
N VAL A 152 -5.14 -0.39 44.73
CA VAL A 152 -5.85 0.88 44.89
C VAL A 152 -5.51 1.85 43.76
N GLY A 153 -6.18 1.70 42.61
CA GLY A 153 -6.53 2.74 41.66
C GLY A 153 -7.99 3.13 41.88
N SER A 154 -8.42 3.18 43.14
CA SER A 154 -9.78 3.59 43.44
C SER A 154 -9.93 5.07 43.13
N SER A 155 -10.90 5.35 42.27
CA SER A 155 -11.56 6.63 42.06
C SER A 155 -10.98 7.55 40.96
N GLY A 156 -10.82 6.99 39.75
CA GLY A 156 -11.20 7.74 38.55
C GLY A 156 -10.08 8.35 37.69
N LEU A 157 -8.80 8.08 37.94
CA LEU A 157 -7.71 8.50 37.05
C LEU A 157 -6.94 7.30 36.48
N ARG A 158 -6.63 7.34 35.18
CA ARG A 158 -5.72 6.39 34.51
C ARG A 158 -4.57 7.15 33.88
N ALA A 159 -3.37 6.62 34.02
CA ALA A 159 -2.13 7.20 33.52
C ALA A 159 -1.39 6.24 32.57
N GLU A 160 -0.83 6.81 31.51
CA GLU A 160 0.11 6.15 30.59
C GLU A 160 1.34 7.06 30.40
N LEU A 161 2.52 6.46 30.28
CA LEU A 161 3.79 7.18 30.18
C LEU A 161 4.52 6.77 28.90
N ILE A 162 5.10 7.74 28.21
CA ILE A 162 5.85 7.56 26.97
C ILE A 162 7.15 8.36 27.06
N THR A 163 8.26 7.74 26.66
CA THR A 163 9.59 8.34 26.56
C THR A 163 9.98 8.50 25.09
N ASP A 164 10.36 9.71 24.69
CA ASP A 164 10.79 10.03 23.32
C ASP A 164 12.15 10.77 23.33
N PRO A 165 13.19 10.25 22.66
CA PRO A 165 13.25 8.96 21.96
C PRO A 165 13.43 7.76 22.92
N PRO A 166 13.03 6.53 22.53
CA PRO A 166 13.31 5.33 23.32
C PRO A 166 14.82 5.02 23.39
N ASP A 167 15.59 5.43 22.37
CA ASP A 167 17.05 5.28 22.30
C ASP A 167 17.78 6.63 22.33
N VAL A 168 18.22 7.03 23.53
CA VAL A 168 18.75 8.37 23.80
C VAL A 168 20.26 8.40 23.55
N VAL A 169 20.69 9.32 22.69
CA VAL A 169 22.12 9.61 22.55
C VAL A 169 22.62 10.28 23.82
N ILE A 170 23.69 9.75 24.43
CA ILE A 170 24.28 10.30 25.67
C ILE A 170 24.51 11.82 25.52
N GLY A 171 23.95 12.60 26.45
CA GLY A 171 24.03 14.06 26.46
C GLY A 171 22.96 14.79 25.65
N LYS A 172 21.95 14.09 25.10
CA LYS A 172 20.73 14.67 24.53
C LYS A 172 19.57 14.62 25.53
N ASN A 173 18.54 15.42 25.25
CA ASN A 173 17.33 15.47 26.09
C ASN A 173 16.39 14.32 25.71
N VAL A 174 15.68 13.82 26.72
CA VAL A 174 14.58 12.86 26.66
C VAL A 174 13.33 13.59 27.04
N THR A 175 12.32 13.54 26.18
CA THR A 175 11.00 14.06 26.51
C THR A 175 10.21 12.93 27.13
N VAL A 176 9.73 13.13 28.36
CA VAL A 176 8.80 12.20 29.00
C VAL A 176 7.42 12.83 28.91
N ALA A 177 6.45 12.10 28.37
CA ALA A 177 5.08 12.54 28.26
C ALA A 177 4.16 11.56 29.01
N MET A 178 3.29 12.09 29.88
CA MET A 178 2.31 11.34 30.63
C MET A 178 0.91 11.75 30.19
N LEU A 179 0.14 10.79 29.69
CA LEU A 179 -1.27 10.97 29.39
C LEU A 179 -2.09 10.56 30.61
N VAL A 180 -2.89 11.48 31.13
CA VAL A 180 -3.78 11.25 32.28
C VAL A 180 -5.22 11.41 31.81
N THR A 181 -6.05 10.40 32.08
CA THR A 181 -7.46 10.34 31.68
C THR A 181 -8.35 10.20 32.91
N ASN A 182 -9.42 11.00 33.00
CA ASN A 182 -10.46 10.80 34.00
C ASN A 182 -11.41 9.68 33.56
N THR A 183 -11.31 8.53 34.22
CA THR A 183 -12.15 7.35 34.03
C THR A 183 -13.27 7.25 35.08
N GLY A 184 -13.42 8.26 35.94
CA GLY A 184 -14.51 8.37 36.91
C GLY A 184 -15.75 9.06 36.34
N ASP A 185 -16.84 9.03 37.11
CA ASP A 185 -18.13 9.62 36.71
C ASP A 185 -18.29 11.09 37.15
N GLU A 186 -17.31 11.65 37.84
CA GLU A 186 -17.34 13.01 38.42
C GLU A 186 -16.12 13.85 38.01
N LEU A 187 -16.21 15.17 38.19
CA LEU A 187 -15.13 16.13 37.92
C LEU A 187 -13.99 15.94 38.92
N ILE A 188 -12.77 15.73 38.40
CA ILE A 188 -11.55 15.68 39.20
C ILE A 188 -10.79 17.00 39.04
N GLN A 189 -10.56 17.70 40.13
CA GLN A 189 -9.92 19.02 40.16
C GLN A 189 -8.42 18.91 40.46
N ASN A 190 -7.66 19.91 40.03
CA ASN A 190 -6.23 20.05 40.32
C ASN A 190 -5.41 18.80 39.99
N VAL A 191 -5.70 18.13 38.87
CA VAL A 191 -4.92 16.96 38.45
C VAL A 191 -3.50 17.41 38.16
N GLU A 192 -2.55 16.82 38.88
CA GLU A 192 -1.11 17.06 38.75
C GLU A 192 -0.33 15.74 38.73
N PRO A 193 0.73 15.65 37.92
CA PRO A 193 1.57 14.47 37.90
C PRO A 193 2.69 14.52 38.96
N GLU A 194 2.88 13.42 39.65
CA GLU A 194 3.96 13.15 40.61
C GLU A 194 4.94 12.13 40.02
N MET A 195 6.10 12.63 39.59
CA MET A 195 7.19 11.79 39.09
C MET A 195 7.85 11.02 40.24
N GLN A 196 8.06 9.73 40.05
CA GLN A 196 8.81 8.88 40.97
C GLN A 196 10.31 8.98 40.70
N SER A 197 11.11 8.48 41.65
CA SER A 197 12.56 8.39 41.45
C SER A 197 12.85 7.53 40.21
N PRO A 198 13.62 8.04 39.23
CA PRO A 198 14.05 7.24 38.10
C PRO A 198 14.82 5.98 38.56
N GLY A 199 14.57 4.86 37.88
CA GLY A 199 15.26 3.58 38.08
C GLY A 199 16.23 3.29 36.94
N GLY A 200 16.92 2.14 37.02
CA GLY A 200 17.86 1.68 35.99
C GLY A 200 19.33 1.96 36.31
N SER A 201 20.19 1.71 35.32
CA SER A 201 21.64 1.81 35.43
C SER A 201 22.23 3.16 34.97
N ALA A 202 21.42 4.00 34.32
CA ALA A 202 21.76 5.39 33.99
C ALA A 202 21.20 6.39 35.03
N TYR A 203 21.59 7.66 34.93
CA TYR A 203 21.18 8.69 35.89
C TYR A 203 20.75 10.00 35.20
N VAL A 204 19.78 10.68 35.83
CA VAL A 204 19.31 12.01 35.42
C VAL A 204 20.30 13.07 35.90
N ILE A 205 20.65 14.00 35.02
CA ILE A 205 21.53 15.14 35.33
C ILE A 205 20.78 16.49 35.39
N ALA A 206 19.64 16.62 34.71
CA ALA A 206 18.76 17.78 34.82
C ALA A 206 17.32 17.39 34.44
N SER A 207 16.34 18.12 34.97
CA SER A 207 14.92 17.96 34.63
C SER A 207 14.20 19.31 34.60
N SER A 208 13.24 19.47 33.70
CA SER A 208 12.29 20.60 33.72
C SER A 208 11.08 20.31 34.62
N SER A 209 10.30 21.35 34.93
CA SER A 209 8.96 21.18 35.52
C SER A 209 7.97 20.73 34.46
N HIS A 210 6.96 19.94 34.84
CA HIS A 210 5.92 19.55 33.89
C HIS A 210 5.15 20.75 33.36
N THR A 211 4.70 20.64 32.12
CA THR A 211 3.70 21.54 31.55
C THR A 211 2.52 20.72 31.04
N PRO A 212 1.25 21.11 31.31
CA PRO A 212 0.78 22.20 32.17
C PRO A 212 0.99 21.97 33.69
N ASN A 213 0.76 22.97 34.54
CA ASN A 213 0.96 22.87 36.00
C ASN A 213 -0.09 21.97 36.68
N SER A 214 -1.37 22.30 36.53
CA SER A 214 -2.48 21.44 36.97
C SER A 214 -3.69 21.72 36.09
N VAL A 215 -4.55 20.71 35.93
CA VAL A 215 -5.73 20.79 35.05
C VAL A 215 -6.92 20.10 35.72
N ASN A 216 -8.11 20.65 35.54
CA ASN A 216 -9.35 20.00 35.96
C ASN A 216 -9.86 19.13 34.80
N LEU A 217 -10.21 17.87 35.08
CA LEU A 217 -10.65 16.91 34.07
C LEU A 217 -12.10 16.50 34.32
N ASN A 218 -12.99 16.77 33.35
CA ASN A 218 -14.33 16.19 33.34
C ASN A 218 -14.25 14.68 33.04
N PRO A 219 -15.30 13.90 33.35
CA PRO A 219 -15.38 12.49 32.96
C PRO A 219 -15.06 12.26 31.48
N GLY A 220 -14.11 11.37 31.20
CA GLY A 220 -13.67 11.02 29.85
C GLY A 220 -12.69 12.02 29.19
N GLU A 221 -12.34 13.12 29.85
CA GLU A 221 -11.30 14.03 29.36
C GLU A 221 -9.89 13.52 29.69
N SER A 222 -8.95 13.79 28.79
CA SER A 222 -7.53 13.47 28.94
C SER A 222 -6.67 14.72 28.79
N VAL A 223 -5.58 14.76 29.55
CA VAL A 223 -4.53 15.78 29.43
C VAL A 223 -3.16 15.13 29.36
N MET A 224 -2.26 15.74 28.60
CA MET A 224 -0.87 15.31 28.52
C MET A 224 0.02 16.27 29.33
N PHE A 225 0.81 15.71 30.23
CA PHE A 225 1.88 16.40 30.95
C PHE A 225 3.22 16.02 30.35
N SER A 226 4.11 16.98 30.11
CA SER A 226 5.43 16.71 29.54
C SER A 226 6.56 17.28 30.38
N TRP A 227 7.66 16.53 30.48
CA TRP A 227 8.93 16.92 31.10
C TRP A 227 10.08 16.73 30.12
N ASP A 228 11.10 17.57 30.26
CA ASP A 228 12.38 17.43 29.57
C ASP A 228 13.42 16.95 30.57
N TYR A 229 13.97 15.77 30.32
CA TYR A 229 15.03 15.16 31.11
C TYR A 229 16.34 15.17 30.34
N GLN A 230 17.43 15.54 31.01
CA GLN A 230 18.77 15.33 30.49
C GLN A 230 19.37 14.14 31.23
N VAL A 231 19.76 13.11 30.50
CA VAL A 231 20.25 11.83 31.04
C VAL A 231 21.71 11.59 30.66
N ASN A 232 22.44 10.89 31.52
CA ASN A 232 23.84 10.53 31.30
C ASN A 232 24.12 9.11 31.81
N GLY A 233 25.14 8.47 31.25
CA GLY A 233 25.49 7.09 31.54
C GLY A 233 26.48 6.50 30.56
N VAL A 234 26.55 5.17 30.52
CA VAL A 234 27.37 4.40 29.57
C VAL A 234 26.45 3.85 28.47
N SER A 235 27.00 3.59 27.28
CA SER A 235 26.26 2.96 26.19
C SER A 235 25.74 1.59 26.62
N GLY A 236 24.47 1.29 26.39
CA GLY A 236 23.78 0.08 26.82
C GLY A 236 23.17 0.15 28.22
N ASN A 237 23.32 1.27 28.95
CA ASN A 237 22.61 1.48 30.20
C ASN A 237 21.15 1.87 29.91
N ASP A 238 20.24 1.38 30.74
CA ASP A 238 18.82 1.70 30.75
C ASP A 238 18.47 2.75 31.82
N ILE A 239 17.46 3.55 31.56
CA ILE A 239 16.81 4.42 32.53
C ILE A 239 15.30 4.18 32.49
N SER A 240 14.70 3.94 33.65
CA SER A 240 13.26 3.79 33.81
C SER A 240 12.67 5.03 34.46
N PHE A 241 11.65 5.60 33.82
CA PHE A 241 10.86 6.68 34.38
C PHE A 241 9.53 6.11 34.84
N SER A 242 9.09 6.51 36.03
CA SER A 242 7.78 6.15 36.57
C SER A 242 7.09 7.39 37.11
N ALA A 243 5.78 7.50 36.92
CA ALA A 243 4.98 8.63 37.41
C ALA A 243 3.56 8.18 37.77
N MET A 244 2.93 8.90 38.71
CA MET A 244 1.50 8.77 39.04
C MET A 244 0.84 10.14 39.03
N ALA A 245 -0.45 10.24 38.77
CA ALA A 245 -1.18 11.49 38.81
C ALA A 245 -2.07 11.53 40.06
N ARG A 246 -2.19 12.71 40.67
CA ARG A 246 -3.09 12.96 41.80
C ARG A 246 -4.07 14.07 41.46
N GLY A 247 -5.29 13.98 41.97
CA GLY A 247 -6.30 15.02 41.85
C GLY A 247 -7.22 15.04 43.06
N ASP A 248 -7.98 16.13 43.19
CA ASP A 248 -8.94 16.36 44.26
C ASP A 248 -10.36 16.04 43.75
N LEU A 249 -11.07 15.18 44.47
CA LEU A 249 -12.45 14.82 44.18
C LEU A 249 -13.36 15.33 45.29
N VAL A 250 -14.37 16.12 44.91
CA VAL A 250 -15.21 16.86 45.86
C VAL A 250 -15.96 15.92 46.81
N GLY A 251 -15.52 15.85 48.07
CA GLY A 251 -16.20 15.12 49.15
C GLY A 251 -15.60 13.76 49.54
N ILE A 252 -14.47 13.36 48.94
CA ILE A 252 -13.70 12.14 49.25
C ILE A 252 -12.22 12.50 49.46
N ASP A 253 -11.40 11.56 49.97
CA ASP A 253 -9.93 11.72 50.01
C ASP A 253 -9.36 11.79 48.57
N ASP A 254 -8.19 12.42 48.40
CA ASP A 254 -7.50 12.61 47.11
C ASP A 254 -7.44 11.31 46.28
N VAL A 255 -7.58 11.47 44.96
CA VAL A 255 -7.61 10.37 44.00
C VAL A 255 -6.29 10.24 43.25
N SER A 256 -5.80 9.01 43.10
CA SER A 256 -4.53 8.72 42.43
C SER A 256 -4.70 7.76 41.26
N SER A 257 -3.91 7.96 40.20
CA SER A 257 -3.84 7.02 39.07
C SER A 257 -3.01 5.77 39.41
N ASN A 258 -2.98 4.82 38.47
CA ASN A 258 -1.93 3.80 38.43
C ASN A 258 -0.54 4.45 38.30
N VAL A 259 0.49 3.72 38.73
CA VAL A 259 1.88 4.08 38.44
C VAL A 259 2.18 3.67 37.01
N ALA A 260 2.37 4.64 36.13
CA ALA A 260 2.79 4.40 34.75
C ALA A 260 4.32 4.45 34.68
N SER A 261 4.93 3.54 33.91
CA SER A 261 6.39 3.49 33.75
C SER A 261 6.79 3.19 32.32
N ASP A 262 7.90 3.78 31.88
CA ASP A 262 8.51 3.52 30.59
C ASP A 262 10.04 3.52 30.72
N THR A 263 10.74 2.89 29.77
CA THR A 263 12.20 2.70 29.81
C THR A 263 12.87 3.20 28.54
N SER A 264 13.98 3.91 28.69
CA SER A 264 14.84 4.35 27.59
C SER A 264 16.27 3.82 27.73
N VAL A 265 16.92 3.50 26.62
CA VAL A 265 18.30 3.00 26.58
C VAL A 265 19.25 4.08 26.07
N LEU A 266 20.42 4.19 26.71
CA LEU A 266 21.46 5.16 26.34
C LEU A 266 22.40 4.57 25.31
N ARG A 267 22.76 5.38 24.30
CA ARG A 267 23.74 5.01 23.26
C ARG A 267 24.75 6.11 22.96
N LYS A 268 25.93 5.72 22.48
CA LYS A 268 26.90 6.70 21.93
C LYS A 268 26.52 7.13 20.52
N ALA A 269 26.91 8.35 20.16
CA ALA A 269 26.80 8.82 18.78
C ALA A 269 27.67 7.93 17.87
N GLY A 270 27.03 7.15 16.99
CA GLY A 270 27.70 6.30 15.99
C GLY A 270 27.67 4.78 16.26
N GLU A 271 27.10 4.30 17.36
CA GLU A 271 26.96 2.85 17.66
C GLU A 271 25.63 2.27 17.14
N GLY A 272 25.18 2.67 15.94
CA GLY A 272 24.00 2.11 15.29
C GLY A 272 24.36 0.85 14.49
N GLY A 273 24.31 -0.32 15.14
CA GLY A 273 24.56 -1.60 14.50
C GLY A 273 24.53 -2.76 15.51
N GLY A 274 23.35 -3.01 16.10
CA GLY A 274 23.09 -4.14 17.00
C GLY A 274 22.31 -5.24 16.28
N VAL A 275 22.80 -6.46 16.42
CA VAL A 275 22.26 -7.72 15.89
C VAL A 275 21.00 -8.16 16.62
N ASP A 276 19.86 -7.73 16.12
CA ASP A 276 18.67 -8.54 15.83
C ASP A 276 18.17 -8.04 14.47
N PRO A 277 17.40 -8.82 13.67
CA PRO A 277 16.83 -8.28 12.46
C PRO A 277 15.84 -7.20 12.87
N ASP A 278 16.34 -5.97 12.83
CA ASP A 278 15.56 -4.76 12.74
C ASP A 278 14.71 -4.94 11.48
N ILE A 279 13.50 -5.48 11.64
CA ILE A 279 12.44 -5.22 10.66
C ILE A 279 12.02 -3.78 10.95
N ILE A 280 12.90 -2.86 10.59
CA ILE A 280 12.51 -1.50 10.28
C ILE A 280 11.58 -1.70 9.08
N ASN A 281 10.27 -1.64 9.31
CA ASN A 281 9.31 -1.31 8.24
C ASN A 281 9.41 0.19 7.90
N ASP A 282 10.62 0.75 7.91
CA ASP A 282 10.90 1.85 7.02
C ASP A 282 10.73 1.27 5.62
N ASP A 283 10.15 2.06 4.72
CA ASP A 283 9.97 1.78 3.30
C ASP A 283 11.35 1.67 2.59
N LEU A 284 12.29 0.89 3.14
CA LEU A 284 13.60 0.49 2.61
C LEU A 284 13.46 -0.32 1.31
N LEU A 285 12.23 -0.72 0.97
CA LEU A 285 11.87 -1.00 -0.40
C LEU A 285 11.60 0.32 -1.12
N ALA A 286 12.69 0.86 -1.65
CA ALA A 286 12.74 1.77 -2.78
C ALA A 286 11.92 1.21 -3.96
N ARG A 287 10.60 1.36 -3.90
CA ARG A 287 9.67 0.88 -4.93
C ARG A 287 9.48 1.97 -5.98
N PRO A 288 9.60 1.64 -7.28
CA PRO A 288 9.18 2.56 -8.33
C PRO A 288 7.68 2.79 -8.25
N GLN A 289 7.25 4.01 -8.59
CA GLN A 289 5.84 4.32 -8.74
C GLN A 289 5.46 4.22 -10.22
N LEU A 290 4.31 3.59 -10.50
CA LEU A 290 3.80 3.39 -11.86
C LEU A 290 2.60 4.30 -12.10
N PHE A 291 2.46 4.87 -13.28
CA PHE A 291 1.32 5.72 -13.66
C PHE A 291 0.87 5.37 -15.08
N PHE A 292 -0.41 5.14 -15.29
CA PHE A 292 -0.95 4.53 -16.51
C PHE A 292 -1.45 5.55 -17.54
N VAL A 293 -1.39 5.14 -18.81
CA VAL A 293 -2.16 5.69 -19.92
C VAL A 293 -2.98 4.55 -20.51
N ILE A 294 -4.30 4.62 -20.32
CA ILE A 294 -5.25 3.55 -20.65
C ILE A 294 -6.35 4.12 -21.58
N PRO A 295 -6.58 3.51 -22.74
CA PRO A 295 -7.68 3.85 -23.64
C PRO A 295 -9.01 3.32 -23.10
N SER A 296 -10.12 3.94 -23.49
CA SER A 296 -11.49 3.44 -23.30
C SER A 296 -12.46 4.39 -23.99
N SER A 297 -13.36 3.96 -24.85
CA SER A 297 -13.61 2.58 -25.31
C SER A 297 -12.61 2.11 -26.36
N GLN A 298 -12.57 0.80 -26.61
CA GLN A 298 -11.85 0.17 -27.73
C GLN A 298 -12.84 -0.69 -28.53
N GLY A 299 -12.71 -0.73 -29.87
CA GLY A 299 -13.58 -1.52 -30.74
C GLY A 299 -12.83 -2.20 -31.87
N GLU A 300 -13.52 -3.01 -32.67
CA GLU A 300 -12.92 -3.64 -33.85
C GLU A 300 -12.62 -2.57 -34.92
N SER A 301 -11.33 -2.27 -35.13
CA SER A 301 -10.85 -1.48 -36.28
C SER A 301 -9.62 -2.14 -36.87
N GLY A 302 -9.67 -2.45 -38.16
CA GLY A 302 -8.62 -3.20 -38.86
C GLY A 302 -7.36 -2.40 -39.21
N ASN A 303 -7.28 -1.12 -38.85
CA ASN A 303 -6.15 -0.22 -39.13
C ASN A 303 -6.02 0.92 -38.10
N ALA A 304 -6.50 0.72 -36.87
CA ALA A 304 -6.42 1.76 -35.85
C ALA A 304 -5.81 1.19 -34.57
N GLU A 305 -5.11 2.05 -33.85
CA GLU A 305 -4.31 1.66 -32.70
C GLU A 305 -4.67 2.52 -31.49
N ALA A 306 -4.92 1.86 -30.37
CA ALA A 306 -5.16 2.51 -29.10
C ALA A 306 -3.84 2.80 -28.38
N LEU A 307 -3.70 3.98 -27.78
CA LEU A 307 -2.51 4.33 -27.00
C LEU A 307 -2.55 3.66 -25.63
N TRP A 308 -1.53 2.84 -25.34
CA TRP A 308 -1.29 2.23 -24.04
C TRP A 308 0.07 2.65 -23.50
N GLY A 309 0.20 2.71 -22.18
CA GLY A 309 1.52 2.85 -21.59
C GLY A 309 1.56 3.00 -20.09
N ILE A 310 2.79 3.06 -19.58
CA ILE A 310 3.12 3.26 -18.18
C ILE A 310 4.27 4.27 -18.08
N ASN A 311 4.09 5.29 -17.25
CA ASN A 311 5.15 6.13 -16.74
C ASN A 311 5.73 5.48 -15.48
N ILE A 312 7.05 5.38 -15.44
CA ILE A 312 7.78 4.80 -14.32
C ILE A 312 8.54 5.94 -13.64
N ILE A 313 8.32 6.10 -12.34
CA ILE A 313 9.04 7.08 -11.52
C ILE A 313 10.07 6.36 -10.67
N ASN A 314 11.28 6.90 -10.65
CA ASN A 314 12.33 6.49 -9.76
C ASN A 314 12.41 7.44 -8.55
N PRO A 315 11.88 7.06 -7.37
CA PRO A 315 11.91 7.93 -6.18
C PRO A 315 13.24 7.87 -5.41
N ILE A 316 14.21 7.08 -5.86
CA ILE A 316 15.48 6.91 -5.14
C ILE A 316 16.54 7.90 -5.62
N ASN A 317 17.49 8.19 -4.73
CA ASN A 317 18.65 9.00 -5.05
C ASN A 317 19.80 8.20 -5.71
N ALA A 318 19.45 7.31 -6.66
CA ALA A 318 20.37 6.48 -7.43
C ALA A 318 19.72 6.09 -8.78
N PRO A 319 20.48 5.78 -9.84
CA PRO A 319 19.90 5.32 -11.09
C PRO A 319 19.23 3.94 -10.94
N MET A 320 18.09 3.76 -11.60
CA MET A 320 17.35 2.50 -11.65
C MET A 320 17.27 2.02 -13.09
N GLU A 321 17.55 0.74 -13.35
CA GLU A 321 17.44 0.16 -14.69
C GLU A 321 16.12 -0.60 -14.81
N VAL A 322 15.41 -0.38 -15.91
CA VAL A 322 14.19 -1.11 -16.28
C VAL A 322 14.53 -2.03 -17.44
N SER A 323 14.43 -3.35 -17.20
CA SER A 323 14.73 -4.38 -18.21
C SER A 323 13.48 -4.96 -18.86
N LYS A 324 12.34 -4.93 -18.15
CA LYS A 324 11.09 -5.51 -18.62
C LYS A 324 9.89 -4.81 -17.99
N LEU A 325 8.83 -4.65 -18.79
CA LEU A 325 7.54 -4.11 -18.39
C LEU A 325 6.44 -4.98 -19.02
N ILE A 326 5.38 -5.27 -18.27
CA ILE A 326 4.23 -6.04 -18.74
C ILE A 326 2.95 -5.33 -18.34
N ILE A 327 2.05 -5.11 -19.30
CA ILE A 327 0.66 -4.71 -19.10
C ILE A 327 -0.20 -5.93 -19.36
N THR A 328 -0.90 -6.41 -18.34
CA THR A 328 -1.86 -7.50 -18.45
C THR A 328 -3.28 -6.95 -18.34
N ALA A 329 -4.15 -7.36 -19.24
CA ALA A 329 -5.54 -6.94 -19.27
C ALA A 329 -6.45 -8.17 -19.27
N PHE A 330 -7.40 -8.29 -18.36
CA PHE A 330 -8.33 -9.43 -18.34
C PHE A 330 -9.75 -9.00 -18.00
N ALA A 331 -10.75 -9.60 -18.63
CA ALA A 331 -12.15 -9.37 -18.31
C ALA A 331 -12.70 -10.51 -17.44
N PRO A 332 -13.38 -10.24 -16.31
CA PRO A 332 -14.05 -11.27 -15.52
C PRO A 332 -15.11 -11.99 -16.35
N GLY A 333 -15.10 -13.33 -16.36
CA GLY A 333 -16.02 -14.13 -17.17
C GLY A 333 -15.60 -14.31 -18.64
N ALA A 334 -14.43 -13.80 -19.04
CA ALA A 334 -13.83 -14.07 -20.34
C ALA A 334 -13.50 -15.55 -20.53
N ASN A 335 -13.78 -16.07 -21.73
CA ASN A 335 -13.33 -17.39 -22.17
C ASN A 335 -12.01 -17.25 -22.97
N SER A 336 -11.45 -18.38 -23.42
CA SER A 336 -10.20 -18.43 -24.21
C SER A 336 -10.26 -17.70 -25.56
N ASN A 337 -11.44 -17.19 -25.95
CA ASN A 337 -11.65 -16.49 -27.21
C ASN A 337 -11.91 -14.98 -26.99
N ASN A 338 -11.76 -14.47 -25.76
CA ASN A 338 -11.81 -13.04 -25.46
C ASN A 338 -10.38 -12.50 -25.39
N VAL A 339 -9.89 -12.07 -26.55
CA VAL A 339 -8.53 -11.62 -26.75
C VAL A 339 -8.53 -10.09 -26.82
N ILE A 340 -7.90 -9.44 -25.84
CA ILE A 340 -7.69 -7.98 -25.71
C ILE A 340 -6.41 -7.56 -26.42
N PHE A 341 -5.34 -8.35 -26.27
CA PHE A 341 -4.10 -8.21 -27.03
C PHE A 341 -3.91 -9.47 -27.88
N ASP A 342 -4.12 -9.34 -29.20
CA ASP A 342 -4.18 -10.47 -30.13
C ASP A 342 -2.81 -10.86 -30.71
N ARG A 343 -2.47 -12.13 -30.58
CA ARG A 343 -1.24 -12.75 -31.10
C ARG A 343 -1.44 -13.41 -32.48
N GLY A 344 -2.68 -13.44 -33.00
CA GLY A 344 -3.15 -14.27 -34.12
C GLY A 344 -2.56 -14.02 -35.52
N GLY A 345 -1.54 -13.18 -35.66
CA GLY A 345 -0.94 -12.80 -36.95
C GLY A 345 0.56 -13.07 -37.11
N ASN A 346 1.20 -13.87 -36.24
CA ASN A 346 2.66 -14.14 -36.22
C ASN A 346 3.58 -12.93 -35.96
N SER A 347 3.04 -11.75 -35.64
CA SER A 347 3.85 -10.57 -35.29
C SER A 347 3.04 -9.63 -34.39
N CYS A 348 2.82 -9.99 -33.12
CA CYS A 348 2.32 -9.03 -32.12
C CYS A 348 3.51 -8.16 -31.71
N THR A 349 3.90 -7.23 -32.58
CA THR A 349 5.05 -6.34 -32.43
C THR A 349 4.57 -4.92 -32.70
N PHE A 350 4.65 -4.05 -31.70
CA PHE A 350 4.18 -2.67 -31.78
C PHE A 350 5.34 -1.72 -31.57
N ASN A 351 5.42 -0.72 -32.46
CA ASN A 351 6.46 0.29 -32.38
C ASN A 351 6.28 1.14 -31.10
N PRO A 352 7.37 1.52 -30.43
CA PRO A 352 7.27 2.41 -29.28
C PRO A 352 6.88 3.83 -29.73
N VAL A 353 5.95 4.44 -28.99
CA VAL A 353 5.70 5.89 -29.00
C VAL A 353 6.74 6.58 -28.10
N SER A 354 7.11 5.93 -27.00
CA SER A 354 8.22 6.33 -26.12
C SER A 354 8.75 5.09 -25.40
N PRO A 355 10.08 4.96 -25.18
CA PRO A 355 11.16 5.82 -25.67
C PRO A 355 11.43 5.67 -27.19
N VAL A 356 12.10 6.66 -27.79
CA VAL A 356 12.43 6.69 -29.25
C VAL A 356 13.95 6.84 -29.47
N ILE A 357 14.79 6.59 -28.45
CA ILE A 357 16.24 6.87 -28.50
C ILE A 357 17.02 5.62 -28.14
N GLY A 358 17.32 4.80 -29.16
CA GLY A 358 18.16 3.61 -29.07
C GLY A 358 17.68 2.50 -30.00
N PRO A 359 18.37 1.34 -30.09
CA PRO A 359 17.81 0.11 -30.66
C PRO A 359 16.72 -0.43 -29.71
N ASP A 360 15.68 0.37 -29.47
CA ASP A 360 14.62 0.06 -28.53
C ASP A 360 13.79 -1.10 -29.11
N PRO A 361 13.60 -2.19 -28.36
CA PRO A 361 12.82 -3.33 -28.83
C PRO A 361 11.35 -2.95 -28.91
N ASP A 362 10.70 -3.40 -29.99
CA ASP A 362 9.25 -3.30 -30.15
C ASP A 362 8.54 -3.94 -28.95
N TRP A 363 7.38 -3.39 -28.60
CA TRP A 363 6.49 -4.05 -27.66
C TRP A 363 5.98 -5.35 -28.27
N SER A 364 5.94 -6.41 -27.48
CA SER A 364 5.54 -7.75 -27.92
C SER A 364 4.46 -8.36 -27.04
N CYS A 365 3.81 -9.42 -27.52
CA CYS A 365 2.78 -10.14 -26.74
C CYS A 365 3.25 -11.56 -26.39
N PRO A 366 3.83 -11.77 -25.19
CA PRO A 366 4.37 -13.09 -24.81
C PRO A 366 3.25 -14.13 -24.63
N SER A 367 2.08 -13.70 -24.21
CA SER A 367 0.84 -14.48 -24.14
C SER A 367 -0.31 -13.63 -24.67
N GLU A 368 -1.45 -14.26 -24.96
CA GLU A 368 -2.70 -13.50 -25.10
C GLU A 368 -2.91 -12.62 -23.87
N ASN A 369 -3.49 -11.44 -24.07
CA ASN A 369 -3.86 -10.53 -22.98
C ASN A 369 -2.68 -9.99 -22.15
N ALA A 370 -1.45 -10.16 -22.64
CA ALA A 370 -0.25 -9.54 -22.09
C ALA A 370 0.50 -8.76 -23.17
N LEU A 371 0.76 -7.48 -22.91
CA LEU A 371 1.58 -6.59 -23.71
C LEU A 371 2.89 -6.34 -22.95
N MET A 372 4.04 -6.49 -23.60
CA MET A 372 5.34 -6.52 -22.95
C MET A 372 6.38 -5.69 -23.68
N TRP A 373 7.07 -4.84 -22.95
CA TRP A 373 8.33 -4.24 -23.39
C TRP A 373 9.49 -4.94 -22.69
N GLN A 374 10.56 -5.26 -23.41
CA GLN A 374 11.73 -5.94 -22.82
C GLN A 374 13.01 -5.62 -23.58
N ASP A 375 14.00 -5.06 -22.89
CA ASP A 375 15.39 -4.97 -23.36
C ASP A 375 16.35 -5.57 -22.32
N ASN A 376 16.91 -6.74 -22.66
CA ASN A 376 17.89 -7.42 -21.81
C ASN A 376 19.34 -7.04 -22.13
N GLN A 377 19.60 -6.35 -23.25
CA GLN A 377 20.95 -5.99 -23.68
C GLN A 377 21.29 -4.56 -23.30
N ASN A 378 20.33 -3.64 -23.42
CA ASN A 378 20.48 -2.22 -23.11
C ASN A 378 19.28 -1.76 -22.26
N PRO A 379 19.19 -2.15 -20.98
CA PRO A 379 18.06 -1.77 -20.14
C PRO A 379 17.96 -0.25 -20.03
N VAL A 380 16.73 0.25 -19.91
CA VAL A 380 16.47 1.68 -19.85
C VAL A 380 16.83 2.20 -18.46
N ILE A 381 17.83 3.09 -18.40
CA ILE A 381 18.24 3.76 -17.18
C ILE A 381 17.31 4.95 -16.92
N ILE A 382 16.71 4.98 -15.73
CA ILE A 382 15.96 6.11 -15.18
C ILE A 382 16.84 6.75 -14.08
N PRO A 383 17.28 8.00 -14.26
CA PRO A 383 18.05 8.73 -13.26
C PRO A 383 17.36 8.82 -11.89
N ALA A 384 18.12 9.21 -10.88
CA ALA A 384 17.59 9.51 -9.56
C ALA A 384 16.49 10.58 -9.62
N ASN A 385 15.42 10.44 -8.81
CA ASN A 385 14.32 11.40 -8.70
C ASN A 385 13.68 11.85 -10.02
N SER A 386 13.67 10.98 -11.04
CA SER A 386 13.19 11.31 -12.38
C SER A 386 12.15 10.30 -12.87
N THR A 387 11.57 10.55 -14.04
CA THR A 387 10.58 9.67 -14.66
C THR A 387 10.93 9.32 -16.10
N ARG A 388 10.40 8.18 -16.58
CA ARG A 388 10.45 7.80 -17.98
C ARG A 388 9.13 7.18 -18.44
N ALA A 389 8.70 7.56 -19.64
CA ALA A 389 7.48 7.08 -20.28
C ALA A 389 7.74 5.86 -21.17
N PHE A 390 6.92 4.82 -21.01
CA PHE A 390 6.86 3.66 -21.88
C PHE A 390 5.48 3.61 -22.52
N LEU A 391 5.40 4.02 -23.78
CA LEU A 391 4.16 4.17 -24.53
C LEU A 391 4.23 3.36 -25.83
N THR A 392 3.11 2.80 -26.25
CA THR A 392 2.94 2.17 -27.55
C THR A 392 1.50 2.27 -28.03
N LYS A 393 1.31 2.09 -29.32
CA LYS A 393 0.01 2.04 -29.98
C LYS A 393 -0.27 0.61 -30.35
N VAL A 394 -1.42 0.10 -29.91
CA VAL A 394 -1.78 -1.31 -30.01
C VAL A 394 -3.11 -1.43 -30.74
N GLU A 395 -3.14 -2.27 -31.77
CA GLU A 395 -4.39 -2.63 -32.45
C GLU A 395 -5.37 -3.27 -31.44
N PRO A 396 -6.65 -2.85 -31.38
CA PRO A 396 -7.62 -3.46 -30.49
C PRO A 396 -7.79 -4.96 -30.75
N GLY A 397 -7.88 -5.73 -29.66
CA GLY A 397 -8.20 -7.15 -29.74
C GLY A 397 -9.64 -7.42 -30.18
N LYS A 398 -9.92 -8.68 -30.50
CA LYS A 398 -11.24 -9.15 -30.96
C LYS A 398 -11.92 -10.00 -29.89
N PRO A 399 -12.79 -9.42 -29.04
CA PRO A 399 -13.58 -10.21 -28.11
C PRO A 399 -14.66 -10.97 -28.89
N SER A 400 -14.66 -12.30 -28.85
CA SER A 400 -15.74 -13.08 -29.47
C SER A 400 -16.95 -13.24 -28.52
N GLY A 401 -18.17 -13.21 -29.08
CA GLY A 401 -19.40 -13.61 -28.35
C GLY A 401 -20.45 -12.54 -28.05
N ASN A 402 -20.53 -11.42 -28.79
CA ASN A 402 -21.59 -10.38 -28.66
C ASN A 402 -21.79 -9.83 -27.23
N ILE A 403 -20.72 -9.77 -26.44
CA ILE A 403 -20.73 -9.11 -25.13
C ILE A 403 -19.70 -7.99 -25.16
N GLY A 404 -20.16 -6.74 -25.06
CA GLY A 404 -19.28 -5.62 -24.71
C GLY A 404 -18.60 -5.94 -23.38
N LEU A 405 -17.27 -5.92 -23.37
CA LEU A 405 -16.47 -6.07 -22.17
C LEU A 405 -16.43 -4.71 -21.45
N GLU A 406 -17.43 -4.48 -20.60
CA GLU A 406 -17.56 -3.22 -19.84
C GLU A 406 -16.62 -3.13 -18.62
N SER A 407 -15.92 -4.21 -18.27
CA SER A 407 -14.97 -4.24 -17.14
C SER A 407 -13.74 -5.07 -17.49
N ILE A 408 -12.75 -4.45 -18.13
CA ILE A 408 -11.41 -5.02 -18.33
C ILE A 408 -10.52 -4.54 -17.20
N LEU A 409 -10.05 -5.45 -16.35
CA LEU A 409 -9.08 -5.16 -15.31
C LEU A 409 -7.68 -5.05 -15.91
N VAL A 410 -7.00 -3.93 -15.65
CA VAL A 410 -5.66 -3.65 -16.14
C VAL A 410 -4.68 -3.67 -14.96
N GLN A 411 -3.58 -4.39 -15.16
CA GLN A 411 -2.46 -4.46 -14.22
C GLN A 411 -1.15 -4.26 -14.97
N GLY A 412 -0.24 -3.52 -14.36
CA GLY A 412 1.10 -3.26 -14.86
C GLY A 412 2.13 -3.89 -13.92
N SER A 413 3.18 -4.48 -14.48
CA SER A 413 4.31 -5.05 -13.73
C SER A 413 5.63 -4.60 -14.36
N VAL A 414 6.51 -4.01 -13.56
CA VAL A 414 7.85 -3.59 -13.97
C VAL A 414 8.89 -4.49 -13.32
N PHE A 415 9.96 -4.80 -14.04
CA PHE A 415 11.15 -5.49 -13.54
C PHE A 415 12.32 -4.53 -13.62
N THR A 416 12.93 -4.31 -12.47
CA THR A 416 14.02 -3.34 -12.29
C THR A 416 15.21 -3.99 -11.60
N THR A 417 16.33 -3.27 -11.49
CA THR A 417 17.47 -3.68 -10.65
C THR A 417 17.11 -3.87 -9.17
N LEU A 418 16.01 -3.26 -8.70
CA LEU A 418 15.54 -3.34 -7.31
C LEU A 418 14.52 -4.46 -7.06
N GLY A 419 14.10 -5.17 -8.12
CA GLY A 419 13.08 -6.20 -8.04
C GLY A 419 11.91 -5.95 -8.98
N SER A 420 10.85 -6.73 -8.80
CA SER A 420 9.61 -6.64 -9.58
C SER A 420 8.50 -5.97 -8.80
N PHE A 421 7.84 -4.99 -9.40
CA PHE A 421 6.77 -4.22 -8.77
C PHE A 421 5.56 -4.17 -9.67
N GLY A 422 4.36 -4.16 -9.07
CA GLY A 422 3.11 -4.12 -9.81
C GLY A 422 2.16 -3.03 -9.32
N LYS A 423 1.31 -2.54 -10.22
CA LYS A 423 0.19 -1.65 -9.92
C LYS A 423 -1.08 -2.23 -10.55
N SER A 424 -2.16 -2.26 -9.78
CA SER A 424 -3.46 -2.82 -10.16
C SER A 424 -4.59 -1.85 -9.77
N GLY A 425 -5.85 -2.22 -10.05
CA GLY A 425 -7.03 -1.43 -9.69
C GLY A 425 -7.55 -0.51 -10.81
N TYR A 426 -7.00 -0.64 -12.02
CA TYR A 426 -7.43 0.13 -13.18
C TYR A 426 -8.38 -0.67 -14.05
N GLN A 427 -9.26 0.05 -14.75
CA GLN A 427 -10.22 -0.55 -15.64
C GLN A 427 -10.20 0.12 -17.02
N SER A 428 -10.54 -0.67 -18.04
CA SER A 428 -10.80 -0.25 -19.40
C SER A 428 -12.05 -0.97 -19.91
N THR A 429 -12.46 -0.67 -21.13
CA THR A 429 -13.68 -1.16 -21.74
C THR A 429 -13.44 -1.44 -23.22
N MET A 430 -13.95 -2.56 -23.73
CA MET A 430 -13.82 -2.93 -25.15
C MET A 430 -15.14 -3.50 -25.67
N SER A 431 -15.48 -3.19 -26.92
CA SER A 431 -16.65 -3.68 -27.63
C SER A 431 -16.25 -4.69 -28.70
N SER A 432 -17.07 -5.72 -28.93
CA SER A 432 -16.95 -6.60 -30.09
C SER A 432 -17.41 -5.93 -31.39
N ASP A 433 -18.31 -4.94 -31.27
CA ASP A 433 -18.78 -4.15 -32.40
C ASP A 433 -17.85 -2.94 -32.63
N PRO A 434 -17.73 -2.44 -33.86
CA PRO A 434 -16.99 -1.22 -34.16
C PRO A 434 -17.44 -0.06 -33.26
N THR A 435 -16.49 0.52 -32.53
CA THR A 435 -16.68 1.67 -31.64
C THR A 435 -15.45 2.56 -31.65
N SER A 436 -15.62 3.84 -31.30
CA SER A 436 -14.52 4.80 -31.22
C SER A 436 -13.43 4.32 -30.27
N ILE A 437 -12.18 4.58 -30.65
CA ILE A 437 -10.99 4.25 -29.86
C ILE A 437 -10.59 5.51 -29.11
N VAL A 438 -11.06 5.67 -27.89
CA VAL A 438 -10.88 6.95 -27.20
C VAL A 438 -9.64 6.94 -26.33
N ASN A 439 -8.82 7.97 -26.49
CA ASN A 439 -7.64 8.22 -25.68
C ASN A 439 -7.59 9.68 -25.22
N VAL A 440 -6.97 9.88 -24.06
CA VAL A 440 -6.55 11.19 -23.57
C VAL A 440 -5.04 11.19 -23.34
N TYR A 441 -4.36 12.29 -23.66
CA TYR A 441 -2.90 12.42 -23.51
C TYR A 441 -2.46 13.88 -23.55
N LEU A 442 -1.21 14.13 -23.16
CA LEU A 442 -0.52 15.39 -23.38
C LEU A 442 0.00 15.44 -24.82
N SER A 443 -0.03 16.60 -25.46
CA SER A 443 0.60 16.77 -26.78
C SER A 443 1.39 18.06 -26.93
N ASP A 444 2.42 18.04 -27.77
CA ASP A 444 3.14 19.25 -28.17
C ASP A 444 2.34 20.11 -29.17
N MET A 445 1.37 19.52 -29.88
CA MET A 445 0.52 20.24 -30.82
C MET A 445 -0.96 20.02 -30.51
N ILE A 446 -1.78 21.01 -30.88
CA ILE A 446 -3.23 20.91 -30.78
C ILE A 446 -3.76 19.88 -31.80
N ASP A 447 -4.77 19.13 -31.37
CA ASP A 447 -5.57 18.19 -32.18
C ASP A 447 -4.73 17.14 -32.93
N SER A 448 -3.60 16.74 -32.36
CA SER A 448 -2.69 15.78 -32.97
C SER A 448 -2.85 14.37 -32.43
N ARG A 449 -2.90 13.40 -33.36
CA ARG A 449 -2.83 11.95 -33.10
C ARG A 449 -1.46 11.35 -33.41
N SER A 450 -0.48 12.18 -33.81
CA SER A 450 0.84 11.70 -34.24
C SER A 450 1.62 11.11 -33.09
N SER A 451 2.18 9.91 -33.27
CA SER A 451 3.02 9.26 -32.26
C SER A 451 4.22 10.10 -31.84
N THR A 452 4.76 10.95 -32.72
CA THR A 452 5.89 11.84 -32.40
C THR A 452 5.52 13.03 -31.51
N GLN A 453 4.23 13.29 -31.32
CA GLN A 453 3.70 14.45 -30.59
C GLN A 453 2.92 14.06 -29.34
N ILE A 454 2.67 12.76 -29.15
CA ILE A 454 2.02 12.22 -27.95
C ILE A 454 3.06 12.16 -26.84
N GLN A 455 2.67 12.70 -25.68
CA GLN A 455 3.45 12.68 -24.46
C GLN A 455 2.58 12.19 -23.30
N SER A 456 3.23 11.60 -22.30
CA SER A 456 2.64 11.27 -21.01
C SER A 456 3.47 11.81 -19.84
N VAL A 457 4.57 12.49 -20.14
CA VAL A 457 5.46 13.13 -19.17
C VAL A 457 5.91 14.48 -19.71
N ARG A 458 6.14 15.43 -18.81
CA ARG A 458 6.80 16.72 -19.10
C ARG A 458 7.92 16.92 -18.09
N THR A 459 9.16 16.96 -18.58
CA THR A 459 10.36 17.12 -17.75
C THR A 459 11.03 18.48 -18.00
N GLY A 460 11.95 18.90 -17.13
CA GLY A 460 12.66 20.17 -17.29
C GLY A 460 11.83 21.40 -16.95
N ILE A 461 10.81 21.28 -16.09
CA ILE A 461 9.97 22.42 -15.73
C ILE A 461 10.69 23.28 -14.70
N ILE A 462 10.94 24.55 -15.05
CA ILE A 462 11.60 25.50 -14.16
C ILE A 462 10.63 25.92 -13.02
N PRO A 463 11.05 25.93 -11.74
CA PRO A 463 10.24 26.38 -10.62
C PRO A 463 9.68 27.78 -10.83
N ASN A 464 8.45 28.02 -10.39
CA ASN A 464 7.78 29.32 -10.49
C ASN A 464 7.57 29.85 -11.93
N SER A 465 7.86 29.05 -12.96
CA SER A 465 7.61 29.41 -14.37
C SER A 465 6.16 29.11 -14.78
N VAL A 466 5.63 29.85 -15.76
CA VAL A 466 4.32 29.56 -16.35
C VAL A 466 4.50 28.54 -17.46
N GLN A 467 3.83 27.41 -17.33
CA GLN A 467 3.82 26.33 -18.33
C GLN A 467 2.49 26.32 -19.08
N THR A 468 2.53 25.90 -20.35
CA THR A 468 1.35 25.69 -21.19
C THR A 468 1.21 24.22 -21.50
N PHE A 469 0.01 23.67 -21.33
CA PHE A 469 -0.31 22.26 -21.54
C PHE A 469 -1.42 22.13 -22.57
N ASN A 470 -1.23 21.25 -23.57
CA ASN A 470 -2.27 20.88 -24.53
C ASN A 470 -2.76 19.47 -24.18
N ILE A 471 -3.98 19.37 -23.69
CA ILE A 471 -4.60 18.09 -23.34
C ILE A 471 -5.60 17.72 -24.43
N VAL A 472 -5.32 16.61 -25.10
CA VAL A 472 -6.06 16.15 -26.27
C VAL A 472 -7.00 15.03 -25.86
N LEU A 473 -8.29 15.16 -26.20
CA LEU A 473 -9.27 14.08 -26.24
C LEU A 473 -9.45 13.68 -27.70
N SER A 474 -9.13 12.44 -28.04
CA SER A 474 -9.15 11.98 -29.42
C SER A 474 -9.89 10.67 -29.60
N ASP A 475 -10.55 10.56 -30.75
CA ASP A 475 -10.82 9.28 -31.38
C ASP A 475 -9.59 8.87 -32.20
N MET A 476 -8.99 7.75 -31.82
CA MET A 476 -7.83 7.16 -32.49
C MET A 476 -8.25 6.26 -33.64
N ASP A 477 -9.55 6.02 -33.83
CA ASP A 477 -10.04 5.36 -35.03
C ASP A 477 -9.77 6.26 -36.26
N LEU A 478 -9.22 5.64 -37.31
CA LEU A 478 -9.03 6.30 -38.60
C LEU A 478 -10.27 6.18 -39.48
N SER A 479 -11.26 5.37 -39.06
CA SER A 479 -12.53 5.21 -39.75
C SER A 479 -13.53 6.28 -39.25
N GLY A 480 -14.06 7.09 -40.16
CA GLY A 480 -15.06 8.13 -39.84
C GLY A 480 -16.48 7.59 -39.54
N THR A 481 -16.61 6.30 -39.21
CA THR A 481 -17.90 5.61 -39.05
C THR A 481 -18.27 5.41 -37.59
N THR A 482 -17.29 5.42 -36.69
CA THR A 482 -17.49 5.36 -35.25
C THR A 482 -17.26 6.75 -34.68
N THR A 483 -18.09 7.17 -33.71
CA THR A 483 -18.00 8.53 -33.16
C THR A 483 -18.28 8.56 -31.67
N ILE A 484 -17.68 9.53 -30.99
CA ILE A 484 -18.05 9.94 -29.65
C ILE A 484 -19.17 10.97 -29.76
N ASN A 485 -20.26 10.79 -29.02
CA ASN A 485 -21.36 11.74 -29.04
C ASN A 485 -20.93 13.10 -28.48
N SER A 486 -21.57 14.16 -28.98
CA SER A 486 -21.43 15.50 -28.38
C SER A 486 -21.86 15.48 -26.92
N GLY A 487 -21.24 16.32 -26.09
CA GLY A 487 -21.51 16.36 -24.66
C GLY A 487 -20.61 15.47 -23.82
N ALA A 488 -19.61 14.83 -24.43
CA ALA A 488 -18.54 14.16 -23.69
C ALA A 488 -17.75 15.18 -22.86
N LYS A 489 -17.31 14.78 -21.66
CA LYS A 489 -16.55 15.61 -20.74
C LYS A 489 -15.07 15.25 -20.80
N LEU A 490 -14.23 16.25 -20.90
CA LEU A 490 -12.79 16.15 -20.63
C LEU A 490 -12.53 16.77 -19.25
N ILE A 491 -11.96 15.99 -18.34
CA ILE A 491 -11.72 16.35 -16.94
C ILE A 491 -10.21 16.33 -16.70
N ILE A 492 -9.65 17.45 -16.27
CA ILE A 492 -8.22 17.62 -16.02
C ILE A 492 -8.04 18.03 -14.56
N ASN A 493 -7.44 17.18 -13.75
CA ASN A 493 -7.11 17.47 -12.36
C ASN A 493 -5.66 17.94 -12.28
N VAL A 494 -5.49 19.24 -12.11
CA VAL A 494 -4.20 19.89 -11.91
C VAL A 494 -3.77 19.70 -10.45
N PRO A 495 -2.56 19.17 -10.19
CA PRO A 495 -2.12 18.81 -8.85
C PRO A 495 -1.92 20.01 -7.93
N LYS A 496 -1.95 19.75 -6.62
CA LYS A 496 -1.74 20.78 -5.58
C LYS A 496 -0.41 21.52 -5.75
N GLY A 497 -0.43 22.81 -5.43
CA GLY A 497 0.74 23.70 -5.51
C GLY A 497 0.90 24.41 -6.85
N TRP A 498 0.24 23.95 -7.92
CA TRP A 498 0.16 24.67 -9.18
C TRP A 498 -0.84 25.81 -9.06
N THR A 499 -0.44 27.01 -9.47
CA THR A 499 -1.22 28.25 -9.31
C THR A 499 -1.49 28.91 -10.66
N GLU A 500 -2.30 29.98 -10.68
CA GLU A 500 -2.62 30.72 -11.92
C GLU A 500 -3.13 29.81 -13.06
N VAL A 501 -4.00 28.85 -12.71
CA VAL A 501 -4.59 27.92 -13.69
C VAL A 501 -5.63 28.67 -14.52
N SER A 502 -5.38 28.82 -15.82
CA SER A 502 -6.28 29.51 -16.74
C SER A 502 -6.34 28.84 -18.11
N VAL A 503 -7.53 28.67 -18.67
CA VAL A 503 -7.73 28.15 -20.02
C VAL A 503 -7.34 29.22 -21.04
N ILE A 504 -6.54 28.83 -22.04
CA ILE A 504 -6.06 29.67 -23.14
C ILE A 504 -6.87 29.42 -24.41
N SER A 505 -7.12 28.15 -24.73
CA SER A 505 -7.84 27.71 -25.93
C SER A 505 -8.72 26.51 -25.60
N ASP A 506 -9.92 26.49 -26.17
CA ASP A 506 -11.01 25.55 -25.88
C ASP A 506 -11.73 25.09 -27.16
N THR A 507 -11.00 25.00 -28.27
CA THR A 507 -11.53 24.58 -29.58
C THR A 507 -12.22 23.22 -29.47
N GLY A 508 -13.47 23.15 -29.94
CA GLY A 508 -14.27 21.92 -29.90
C GLY A 508 -15.05 21.69 -28.60
N PHE A 509 -15.04 22.67 -27.68
CA PHE A 509 -15.79 22.63 -26.43
C PHE A 509 -16.93 23.68 -26.38
N VAL A 510 -17.96 23.40 -25.59
CA VAL A 510 -19.12 24.28 -25.38
C VAL A 510 -18.73 25.39 -24.43
N GLY A 511 -18.44 26.56 -24.99
CA GLY A 511 -18.01 27.72 -24.20
C GLY A 511 -16.69 27.44 -23.46
N THR A 512 -16.34 28.34 -22.54
CA THR A 512 -15.09 28.21 -21.80
C THR A 512 -15.19 27.12 -20.72
N PRO A 513 -14.28 26.13 -20.70
CA PRO A 513 -14.23 25.09 -19.68
C PRO A 513 -14.22 25.67 -18.27
N SER A 514 -14.96 25.04 -17.36
CA SER A 514 -15.04 25.50 -15.98
C SER A 514 -13.76 25.15 -15.23
N VAL A 515 -13.20 26.10 -14.48
CA VAL A 515 -12.06 25.88 -13.57
C VAL A 515 -12.57 25.96 -12.13
N THR A 516 -12.50 24.86 -11.39
CA THR A 516 -12.93 24.77 -9.99
C THR A 516 -11.73 24.48 -9.10
N GLN A 517 -11.52 25.29 -8.07
CA GLN A 517 -10.49 25.05 -7.07
C GLN A 517 -11.08 24.28 -5.88
N PHE A 518 -10.41 23.24 -5.41
CA PHE A 518 -10.80 22.46 -4.24
C PHE A 518 -10.12 22.96 -2.95
N GLY A 519 -10.62 22.50 -1.79
CA GLY A 519 -10.13 22.93 -0.47
C GLY A 519 -8.67 22.55 -0.16
N ASP A 520 -8.07 21.65 -0.95
CA ASP A 520 -6.66 21.25 -0.89
C ASP A 520 -5.75 22.08 -1.82
N ASN A 521 -6.28 23.13 -2.45
CA ASN A 521 -5.65 23.96 -3.47
C ASN A 521 -5.32 23.25 -4.80
N SER A 522 -5.86 22.06 -5.06
CA SER A 522 -5.88 21.49 -6.41
C SER A 522 -6.93 22.17 -7.28
N ASN A 523 -6.76 22.13 -8.60
CA ASN A 523 -7.71 22.72 -9.55
C ASN A 523 -8.22 21.65 -10.51
N GLN A 524 -9.50 21.69 -10.85
CA GLN A 524 -10.10 20.84 -11.86
C GLN A 524 -10.66 21.68 -13.00
N ILE A 525 -10.25 21.34 -14.22
CA ILE A 525 -10.78 21.92 -15.46
C ILE A 525 -11.75 20.89 -16.06
N VAL A 526 -12.96 21.33 -16.40
CA VAL A 526 -13.96 20.48 -17.07
C VAL A 526 -14.45 21.16 -18.34
N GLY A 527 -14.18 20.54 -19.49
CA GLY A 527 -14.72 20.93 -20.78
C GLY A 527 -15.77 19.95 -21.26
N ILE A 528 -16.79 20.42 -21.96
CA ILE A 528 -17.85 19.60 -22.58
C ILE A 528 -17.73 19.73 -24.10
N THR A 529 -17.63 18.63 -24.85
CA THR A 529 -17.47 18.69 -26.31
C THR A 529 -18.70 19.29 -26.99
N SER A 530 -18.49 20.18 -27.98
CA SER A 530 -19.56 20.88 -28.69
C SER A 530 -20.13 20.09 -29.86
N GLY A 531 -19.36 19.16 -30.41
CA GLY A 531 -19.73 18.32 -31.55
C GLY A 531 -19.36 16.86 -31.32
N MET A 532 -19.69 16.02 -32.30
CA MET A 532 -19.24 14.64 -32.33
C MET A 532 -17.74 14.58 -32.63
N LEU A 533 -17.04 13.59 -32.09
CA LEU A 533 -15.63 13.32 -32.39
C LEU A 533 -15.50 12.01 -33.15
N GLY A 534 -14.58 11.93 -34.12
CA GLY A 534 -14.32 10.73 -34.92
C GLY A 534 -15.12 10.65 -36.22
N ASP A 535 -15.77 11.73 -36.66
CA ASP A 535 -16.59 11.74 -37.89
C ASP A 535 -15.75 11.88 -39.18
N GLY A 536 -14.42 11.82 -39.07
CA GLY A 536 -13.48 12.03 -40.16
C GLY A 536 -13.23 13.50 -40.51
N THR A 537 -13.91 14.44 -39.84
CA THR A 537 -13.64 15.89 -39.95
C THR A 537 -13.07 16.46 -38.66
N THR A 538 -13.56 16.00 -37.51
CA THR A 538 -13.10 16.39 -36.18
C THR A 538 -12.78 15.15 -35.37
N ASP A 539 -11.52 14.73 -35.37
CA ASP A 539 -11.11 13.48 -34.72
C ASP A 539 -10.50 13.69 -33.32
N SER A 540 -10.14 14.94 -33.01
CA SER A 540 -9.53 15.32 -31.73
C SER A 540 -9.99 16.72 -31.35
N ASN A 541 -10.19 16.94 -30.05
CA ASN A 541 -10.39 18.27 -29.46
C ASN A 541 -9.36 18.49 -28.35
N THR A 542 -8.89 19.72 -28.23
CA THR A 542 -7.82 20.08 -27.29
C THR A 542 -8.23 21.20 -26.35
N ILE A 543 -8.00 21.01 -25.05
CA ILE A 543 -7.98 22.11 -24.08
C ILE A 543 -6.53 22.52 -23.87
N THR A 544 -6.23 23.77 -24.21
CA THR A 544 -4.95 24.39 -23.88
C THR A 544 -5.13 25.27 -22.66
N PHE A 545 -4.34 25.03 -21.61
CA PHE A 545 -4.35 25.85 -20.41
C PHE A 545 -2.93 26.20 -19.95
N SER A 546 -2.79 27.33 -19.26
CA SER A 546 -1.57 27.67 -18.52
C SER A 546 -1.73 27.37 -17.05
N ALA A 547 -0.63 26.99 -16.42
CA ALA A 547 -0.49 26.94 -14.98
C ALA A 547 0.94 27.33 -14.57
N ARG A 548 1.07 28.03 -13.45
CA ARG A 548 2.36 28.36 -12.84
C ARG A 548 2.85 27.18 -12.01
N ALA A 549 4.06 26.73 -12.32
CA ALA A 549 4.74 25.67 -11.60
C ALA A 549 5.01 26.08 -10.13
N PRO A 550 4.93 25.15 -9.17
CA PRO A 550 5.24 25.42 -7.76
C PRO A 550 6.66 25.97 -7.58
N ASN A 551 6.85 26.83 -6.58
CA ASN A 551 8.19 27.27 -6.18
C ASN A 551 8.78 26.26 -5.20
N ILE A 552 9.81 25.52 -5.63
CA ILE A 552 10.40 24.40 -4.90
C ILE A 552 11.93 24.56 -4.83
N VAL A 553 12.55 23.89 -3.85
CA VAL A 553 14.00 23.96 -3.58
C VAL A 553 14.71 22.62 -3.85
N SER A 554 13.95 21.61 -4.25
CA SER A 554 14.42 20.26 -4.58
C SER A 554 13.51 19.71 -5.67
N ASP A 555 14.03 18.86 -6.55
CA ASP A 555 13.24 18.24 -7.63
C ASP A 555 12.00 17.55 -7.07
N ARG A 556 10.87 17.74 -7.75
CA ARG A 556 9.60 17.11 -7.38
C ARG A 556 8.82 16.71 -8.61
N LEU A 557 8.26 15.50 -8.54
CA LEU A 557 7.31 15.02 -9.53
C LEU A 557 5.89 15.24 -9.05
N TYR A 558 5.05 15.73 -9.96
CA TYR A 558 3.63 15.93 -9.77
C TYR A 558 2.86 15.07 -10.77
N VAL A 559 1.68 14.61 -10.38
CA VAL A 559 0.84 13.78 -11.26
C VAL A 559 -0.44 14.55 -11.56
N MET A 560 -0.68 14.77 -12.84
CA MET A 560 -1.90 15.36 -13.38
C MET A 560 -2.77 14.24 -13.92
N TYR A 561 -3.98 14.12 -13.38
CA TYR A 561 -4.94 13.12 -13.83
C TYR A 561 -5.82 13.71 -14.92
N VAL A 562 -5.80 13.09 -16.10
CA VAL A 562 -6.68 13.44 -17.21
C VAL A 562 -7.61 12.27 -17.46
N LEU A 563 -8.90 12.57 -17.49
CA LEU A 563 -9.99 11.62 -17.62
C LEU A 563 -10.95 12.14 -18.69
N ALA A 564 -11.64 11.24 -19.37
CA ALA A 564 -12.84 11.62 -20.12
C ALA A 564 -14.04 10.77 -19.72
N GLN A 565 -15.23 11.31 -19.94
CA GLN A 565 -16.49 10.63 -19.70
C GLN A 565 -17.43 10.93 -20.86
N GLY A 566 -18.16 9.94 -21.34
CA GLY A 566 -19.13 10.14 -22.39
C GLY A 566 -19.72 8.82 -22.87
N ILE A 567 -20.35 8.88 -24.04
CA ILE A 567 -20.96 7.72 -24.68
C ILE A 567 -20.65 7.80 -26.19
N THR A 568 -20.26 6.70 -26.80
CA THR A 568 -20.11 6.56 -28.25
C THR A 568 -21.47 6.48 -28.97
N SER A 569 -21.48 6.60 -30.29
CA SER A 569 -22.70 6.57 -31.11
C SER A 569 -23.50 5.28 -30.99
N ASN A 570 -22.85 4.16 -30.66
CA ASN A 570 -23.47 2.85 -30.42
C ASN A 570 -23.93 2.65 -28.96
N GLY A 571 -23.84 3.67 -28.10
CA GLY A 571 -24.32 3.61 -26.71
C GLY A 571 -23.31 3.08 -25.70
N PHE A 572 -22.05 2.87 -26.10
CA PHE A 572 -21.01 2.33 -25.22
C PHE A 572 -20.36 3.44 -24.39
N SER A 573 -20.10 3.17 -23.10
CA SER A 573 -19.52 4.17 -22.21
C SER A 573 -18.01 4.34 -22.46
N ILE A 574 -17.52 5.57 -22.36
CA ILE A 574 -16.09 5.88 -22.44
C ILE A 574 -15.57 6.37 -21.09
N GLY A 575 -14.36 5.94 -20.75
CA GLY A 575 -13.66 6.29 -19.51
C GLY A 575 -12.14 6.18 -19.63
N PRO A 576 -11.49 6.82 -20.62
CA PRO A 576 -10.05 6.74 -20.78
C PRO A 576 -9.37 7.52 -19.65
N LEU A 577 -8.15 7.10 -19.31
CA LEU A 577 -7.34 7.70 -18.24
C LEU A 577 -5.92 7.93 -18.74
N ALA A 578 -5.36 9.10 -18.43
CA ALA A 578 -3.93 9.35 -18.49
C ALA A 578 -3.44 9.99 -17.19
N GLU A 579 -2.52 9.30 -16.51
CA GLU A 579 -1.78 9.81 -15.37
C GLU A 579 -0.47 10.47 -15.88
N ILE A 580 -0.53 11.76 -16.17
CA ILE A 580 0.57 12.53 -16.77
C ILE A 580 1.53 12.99 -15.67
N VAL A 581 2.82 12.71 -15.81
CA VAL A 581 3.85 13.10 -14.82
C VAL A 581 4.50 14.43 -15.22
N LEU A 582 4.62 15.35 -14.28
CA LEU A 582 5.25 16.67 -14.44
C LEU A 582 6.47 16.73 -13.50
N GLU A 583 7.67 16.79 -14.05
CA GLU A 583 8.93 16.89 -13.31
C GLU A 583 9.37 18.37 -13.26
N VAL A 584 9.41 18.91 -12.05
CA VAL A 584 9.87 20.28 -11.78
C VAL A 584 11.27 20.19 -11.18
N ASP A 585 12.24 20.79 -11.87
CA ASP A 585 13.68 20.63 -11.61
C ASP A 585 14.20 21.90 -10.91
N ALA A 586 14.62 21.78 -9.64
CA ALA A 586 14.87 22.93 -8.77
C ALA A 586 16.20 23.65 -8.99
#